data_AF-A0A069IKB9-F1
#
_entry.id   AF-A0A069IKB9-F1
#
_cell.length_a   1.000
_cell.length_b   1.000
_cell.length_c   1.000
_cell.angle_alpha   90.00
_cell.angle_beta   90.00
_cell.angle_gamma   90.00
#
_symmetry.space_group_name_H-M   'P 1'
#
loop_
_entity.id
_entity.type
_entity.pdbx_description
1 polymer ?
#
loop_
_entity_poly.entity_id
_entity_poly.type
_entity_poly.pdbx_seq_one_letter_code
_entity_poly.pdbx_strand_id
1 'polypeptide(L)'
;MLRSGTAFFVARSGEMLTSAHVVRGCRQIDVWPADLKSVPASLVAIDEQRDLALLATNRPVEMVARPIARSVRRGAPVYTIGFGLTPSTPLVPVMTRGSVRGIVQPEGHRLLVLRAALHEGNSGGPVVDAQGELLGMIVGRYTDKPELSVAVPAQDLAQFLHSMSIAPAPPALQAPEMKPGTRLRQVSALVQCAE
;
A
#
# COMPACT_ATOMS: atom_id res chain seq x y z
N MET A 1 8.53 21.52 0.68
CA MET A 1 9.38 20.33 0.91
C MET A 1 8.76 19.16 0.13
N LEU A 2 9.55 18.16 -0.31
CA LEU A 2 9.00 17.00 -1.04
C LEU A 2 8.95 15.79 -0.11
N ARG A 3 7.75 15.26 0.14
CA ARG A 3 7.54 14.00 0.87
C ARG A 3 7.21 12.88 -0.12
N SER A 4 7.61 11.65 0.18
CA SER A 4 7.33 10.51 -0.69
C SER A 4 6.93 9.25 0.08
N GLY A 5 6.25 8.37 -0.62
CA GLY A 5 5.81 7.07 -0.11
C GLY A 5 5.46 6.13 -1.24
N THR A 6 4.78 5.04 -0.90
CA THR A 6 4.22 4.10 -1.86
C THR A 6 2.71 4.27 -1.93
N ALA A 7 2.14 4.09 -3.11
CA ALA A 7 0.71 3.91 -3.31
C ALA A 7 0.47 2.66 -4.17
N PHE A 8 -0.74 2.13 -4.15
CA PHE A 8 -1.11 1.03 -5.03
C PHE A 8 -2.55 1.12 -5.51
N PHE A 9 -2.80 0.69 -6.74
CA PHE A 9 -4.13 0.71 -7.36
C PHE A 9 -5.07 -0.30 -6.70
N VAL A 10 -6.29 0.15 -6.39
CA VAL A 10 -7.36 -0.65 -5.77
C VAL A 10 -8.60 -0.75 -6.65
N ALA A 11 -8.76 0.12 -7.63
CA ALA A 11 -9.82 0.05 -8.63
C ALA A 11 -9.30 0.40 -10.03
N ARG A 12 -9.94 -0.19 -11.05
CA ARG A 12 -9.50 -0.11 -12.45
C ARG A 12 -9.69 1.28 -13.06
N SER A 13 -10.49 2.14 -12.44
CA SER A 13 -10.69 3.55 -12.83
C SER A 13 -9.49 4.43 -12.46
N GLY A 14 -8.57 3.95 -11.61
CA GLY A 14 -7.33 4.66 -11.28
C GLY A 14 -7.22 5.10 -9.82
N GLU A 15 -8.07 4.58 -8.94
CA GLU A 15 -8.05 4.86 -7.51
C GLU A 15 -6.96 4.06 -6.80
N MET A 16 -6.31 4.71 -5.83
CA MET A 16 -5.14 4.19 -5.15
C MET A 16 -5.21 4.39 -3.65
N LEU A 17 -4.70 3.43 -2.88
CA LEU A 17 -4.47 3.61 -1.45
C LEU A 17 -3.04 4.04 -1.17
N THR A 18 -2.86 4.90 -0.16
CA THR A 18 -1.57 5.25 0.43
C THR A 18 -1.76 5.64 1.90
N SER A 19 -0.66 5.96 2.58
CA SER A 19 -0.66 6.46 3.96
C SER A 19 -1.12 7.92 4.03
N ALA A 20 -1.98 8.25 4.99
CA ALA A 20 -2.45 9.63 5.21
C ALA A 20 -1.28 10.59 5.47
N HIS A 21 -0.31 10.21 6.30
CA HIS A 21 0.84 11.05 6.62
C HIS A 21 1.74 11.37 5.40
N VAL A 22 1.67 10.56 4.34
CA VAL A 22 2.41 10.81 3.09
C VAL A 22 1.78 11.97 2.32
N VAL A 23 0.44 12.09 2.33
CA VAL A 23 -0.31 13.02 1.48
C VAL A 23 -1.02 14.16 2.23
N ARG A 24 -0.97 14.17 3.56
CA ARG A 24 -1.57 15.24 4.36
C ARG A 24 -0.91 16.58 4.08
N GLY A 25 -1.70 17.61 3.74
CA GLY A 25 -1.22 18.98 3.53
C GLY A 25 -0.50 19.24 2.21
N CYS A 26 -0.54 18.31 1.26
CA CYS A 26 0.06 18.53 -0.06
C CYS A 26 -0.75 19.54 -0.87
N ARG A 27 -0.06 20.45 -1.56
CA ARG A 27 -0.63 21.29 -2.61
C ARG A 27 -0.75 20.54 -3.93
N GLN A 28 0.18 19.63 -4.18
CA GLN A 28 0.23 18.80 -5.38
C GLN A 28 0.65 17.37 -5.03
N ILE A 29 -0.02 16.39 -5.62
CA ILE A 29 0.27 14.97 -5.48
C ILE A 29 0.55 14.40 -6.87
N ASP A 30 1.75 13.87 -7.07
CA ASP A 30 2.16 13.19 -8.28
C ASP A 30 2.39 11.70 -7.98
N VAL A 31 1.93 10.81 -8.85
CA VAL A 31 2.19 9.38 -8.76
C VAL A 31 3.02 8.91 -9.95
N TRP A 32 3.94 7.99 -9.69
CA TRP A 32 4.82 7.39 -10.70
C TRP A 32 4.60 5.88 -10.74
N PRO A 33 3.69 5.39 -11.60
CA PRO A 33 3.45 3.97 -11.81
C PRO A 33 4.65 3.28 -12.49
N ALA A 34 4.54 1.96 -12.67
CA ALA A 34 5.61 1.11 -13.22
C ALA A 34 6.16 1.52 -14.60
N ASP A 35 5.40 2.28 -15.40
CA ASP A 35 5.84 2.79 -16.70
C ASP A 35 6.59 4.14 -16.61
N LEU A 36 6.86 4.61 -15.39
CA LEU A 36 7.66 5.80 -15.09
C LEU A 36 7.10 7.12 -15.63
N LYS A 37 5.87 7.13 -16.11
CA LYS A 37 5.18 8.35 -16.52
C LYS A 37 4.41 8.92 -15.33
N SER A 38 4.83 10.09 -14.85
CA SER A 38 4.13 10.80 -13.78
C SER A 38 2.68 11.10 -14.18
N VAL A 39 1.78 10.93 -13.22
CA VAL A 39 0.36 11.23 -13.35
C VAL A 39 -0.07 12.06 -12.14
N PRO A 40 -0.76 13.19 -12.33
CA PRO A 40 -1.30 13.93 -11.20
C PRO A 40 -2.40 13.11 -10.51
N ALA A 41 -2.46 13.19 -9.19
CA ALA A 41 -3.48 12.56 -8.38
C ALA A 41 -4.23 13.60 -7.53
N SER A 42 -5.50 13.32 -7.28
CA SER A 42 -6.34 14.10 -6.36
C SER A 42 -6.57 13.30 -5.08
N LEU A 43 -6.61 13.98 -3.94
CA LEU A 43 -7.01 13.38 -2.67
C LEU A 43 -8.54 13.28 -2.64
N VAL A 44 -9.06 12.05 -2.62
CA VAL A 44 -10.51 11.77 -2.59
C VAL A 44 -11.01 11.70 -1.16
N ALA A 45 -10.28 10.98 -0.30
CA ALA A 45 -10.63 10.80 1.10
C ALA A 45 -9.39 10.56 1.95
N ILE A 46 -9.49 10.92 3.23
CA ILE A 46 -8.43 10.74 4.21
C ILE A 46 -9.04 10.29 5.55
N ASP A 47 -8.38 9.33 6.19
CA ASP A 47 -8.65 8.87 7.54
C ASP A 47 -7.34 8.93 8.32
N GLU A 48 -7.17 10.03 9.07
CA GLU A 48 -5.94 10.26 9.83
C GLU A 48 -5.77 9.30 11.00
N GLN A 49 -6.87 8.79 11.58
CA GLN A 49 -6.81 7.87 12.72
C GLN A 49 -6.24 6.51 12.32
N ARG A 50 -6.60 6.03 11.13
CA ARG A 50 -6.10 4.77 10.57
C ARG A 50 -4.90 4.94 9.64
N ASP A 51 -4.41 6.16 9.45
CA ASP A 51 -3.37 6.53 8.49
C ASP A 51 -3.68 6.06 7.05
N LEU A 52 -4.92 6.25 6.58
CA LEU A 52 -5.35 5.88 5.23
C LEU A 52 -5.65 7.11 4.38
N ALA A 53 -5.26 7.08 3.12
CA ALA A 53 -5.72 8.02 2.11
C ALA A 53 -6.12 7.30 0.82
N LEU A 54 -7.21 7.77 0.22
CA LEU A 54 -7.66 7.37 -1.11
C LEU A 54 -7.32 8.48 -2.10
N LEU A 55 -6.56 8.13 -3.12
CA LEU A 55 -6.24 9.00 -4.24
C LEU A 55 -7.01 8.57 -5.48
N ALA A 56 -7.31 9.52 -6.37
CA ALA A 56 -7.79 9.24 -7.71
C ALA A 56 -6.85 9.82 -8.76
N THR A 57 -6.57 9.02 -9.78
CA THR A 57 -5.84 9.41 -10.98
C THR A 57 -6.76 9.31 -12.19
N ASN A 58 -6.48 10.06 -13.26
CA ASN A 58 -7.20 9.94 -14.53
C ASN A 58 -6.64 8.81 -15.41
N ARG A 59 -6.14 7.74 -14.79
CA ARG A 59 -5.43 6.65 -15.48
C ARG A 59 -6.05 5.30 -15.14
N PRO A 60 -6.84 4.73 -16.06
CA PRO A 60 -7.32 3.37 -15.93
C PRO A 60 -6.17 2.36 -15.91
N VAL A 61 -6.36 1.26 -15.17
CA VAL A 61 -5.37 0.18 -15.02
C VAL A 61 -6.00 -1.20 -15.19
N GLU A 62 -5.22 -2.16 -15.64
CA GLU A 62 -5.68 -3.54 -15.85
C GLU A 62 -5.65 -4.37 -14.56
N MET A 63 -4.77 -4.01 -13.63
CA MET A 63 -4.50 -4.77 -12.41
C MET A 63 -4.59 -3.89 -11.18
N VAL A 64 -5.13 -4.47 -10.12
CA VAL A 64 -5.33 -3.83 -8.82
C VAL A 64 -5.04 -4.82 -7.70
N ALA A 65 -4.68 -4.30 -6.53
CA ALA A 65 -4.62 -5.09 -5.31
C ALA A 65 -5.99 -5.08 -4.63
N ARG A 66 -6.60 -6.26 -4.49
CA ARG A 66 -7.90 -6.42 -3.85
C ARG A 66 -7.72 -6.85 -2.39
N PRO A 67 -8.18 -6.07 -1.40
CA PRO A 67 -8.17 -6.50 0.00
C PRO A 67 -8.98 -7.77 0.17
N ILE A 68 -8.43 -8.77 0.85
CA ILE A 68 -9.16 -9.97 1.24
C ILE A 68 -9.28 -10.00 2.76
N ALA A 69 -10.51 -9.83 3.24
CA ALA A 69 -10.83 -9.94 4.66
C ALA A 69 -10.76 -11.40 5.11
N ARG A 70 -9.58 -11.84 5.52
CA ARG A 70 -9.35 -13.18 6.10
C ARG A 70 -8.36 -13.11 7.25
N SER A 71 -8.42 -14.10 8.15
CA SER A 71 -7.44 -14.25 9.22
C SER A 71 -6.07 -14.62 8.66
N VAL A 72 -5.01 -14.00 9.18
CA VAL A 72 -3.62 -14.32 8.81
C VAL A 72 -2.93 -15.03 9.97
N ARG A 73 -2.29 -16.17 9.69
CA ARG A 73 -1.60 -16.96 10.70
C ARG A 73 -0.25 -16.34 11.08
N ARG A 74 0.10 -16.37 12.36
CA ARG A 74 1.46 -16.03 12.82
C ARG A 74 2.49 -16.93 12.13
N GLY A 75 3.59 -16.33 11.69
CA GLY A 75 4.64 -17.00 10.92
C GLY A 75 4.36 -17.12 9.42
N ALA A 76 3.15 -16.79 8.95
CA ALA A 76 2.85 -16.82 7.52
C ALA A 76 3.81 -15.88 6.75
N PRO A 77 4.37 -16.33 5.61
CA PRO A 77 5.24 -15.50 4.79
C PRO A 77 4.42 -14.38 4.15
N VAL A 78 5.02 -13.19 4.11
CA VAL A 78 4.44 -12.03 3.43
C VAL A 78 5.48 -11.36 2.54
N TYR A 79 4.98 -10.61 1.57
CA TYR A 79 5.78 -9.83 0.63
C TYR A 79 5.22 -8.41 0.60
N THR A 80 6.11 -7.43 0.62
CA THR A 80 5.74 -6.03 0.44
C THR A 80 6.65 -5.41 -0.59
N ILE A 81 6.19 -4.34 -1.21
CA ILE A 81 6.97 -3.54 -2.13
C ILE A 81 6.86 -2.07 -1.75
N GLY A 82 7.94 -1.32 -1.90
CA GLY A 82 7.91 0.11 -1.69
C GLY A 82 9.10 0.84 -2.28
N PHE A 83 9.02 2.17 -2.29
CA PHE A 83 9.99 3.07 -2.91
C PHE A 83 10.93 3.68 -1.86
N GLY A 84 11.46 2.84 -0.96
CA GLY A 84 12.35 3.26 0.12
C GLY A 84 13.83 3.38 -0.25
N LEU A 85 14.52 4.35 0.38
CA LEU A 85 15.99 4.53 0.49
C LEU A 85 16.86 4.20 -0.74
N THR A 86 16.42 4.54 -1.96
CA THR A 86 17.32 4.60 -3.11
C THR A 86 17.35 6.02 -3.70
N PRO A 87 18.11 6.97 -3.10
CA PRO A 87 18.26 8.31 -3.66
C PRO A 87 18.77 8.29 -5.12
N SER A 88 19.55 7.27 -5.47
CA SER A 88 20.08 7.04 -6.82
C SER A 88 19.07 6.43 -7.80
N THR A 89 18.00 5.80 -7.31
CA THR A 89 16.96 5.15 -8.14
C THR A 89 15.58 5.24 -7.47
N PRO A 90 15.05 6.45 -7.23
CA PRO A 90 13.83 6.66 -6.44
C PRO A 90 12.58 6.07 -7.09
N LEU A 91 12.63 5.79 -8.39
CA LEU A 91 11.54 5.18 -9.16
C LEU A 91 11.62 3.65 -9.24
N VAL A 92 12.65 3.03 -8.65
CA VAL A 92 12.79 1.56 -8.64
C VAL A 92 12.36 1.03 -7.29
N PRO A 93 11.21 0.34 -7.19
CA PRO A 93 10.76 -0.17 -5.91
C PRO A 93 11.51 -1.45 -5.52
N VAL A 94 11.67 -1.63 -4.21
CA VAL A 94 12.32 -2.79 -3.59
C VAL A 94 11.25 -3.70 -2.99
N MET A 95 11.35 -5.00 -3.30
CA MET A 95 10.51 -6.02 -2.69
C MET A 95 11.18 -6.55 -1.43
N THR A 96 10.44 -6.60 -0.33
CA THR A 96 10.89 -7.15 0.95
C THR A 96 10.04 -8.35 1.32
N ARG A 97 10.69 -9.47 1.65
CA ARG A 97 10.05 -10.64 2.23
C ARG A 97 10.03 -10.51 3.76
N GLY A 98 8.92 -10.88 4.37
CA GLY A 98 8.76 -10.88 5.82
C GLY A 98 7.88 -12.02 6.33
N SER A 99 7.46 -11.90 7.59
CA SER A 99 6.50 -12.84 8.19
C SER A 99 5.56 -12.15 9.18
N VAL A 100 4.36 -12.69 9.35
CA VAL A 100 3.38 -12.17 10.31
C VAL A 100 3.79 -12.48 11.74
N ARG A 101 3.71 -11.49 12.62
CA ARG A 101 3.93 -11.64 14.07
C ARG A 101 2.63 -11.72 14.86
N GLY A 102 1.58 -11.06 14.40
CA GLY A 102 0.26 -11.07 15.02
C GLY A 102 -0.49 -9.79 14.71
N ILE A 103 -1.61 -9.59 15.41
CA ILE A 103 -2.38 -8.34 15.39
C ILE A 103 -2.28 -7.72 16.78
N VAL A 104 -2.07 -6.41 16.81
CA VAL A 104 -2.19 -5.58 18.02
C VAL A 104 -3.32 -4.58 17.83
N GLN A 105 -3.85 -4.04 18.92
CA GLN A 105 -4.95 -3.08 18.86
C GLN A 105 -4.70 -1.85 19.76
N PRO A 106 -3.64 -1.06 19.49
CA PRO A 106 -3.42 0.19 20.20
C PRO A 106 -4.62 1.13 19.97
N GLU A 107 -5.14 1.69 21.06
CA GLU A 107 -6.22 2.69 21.03
C GLU A 107 -7.46 2.25 20.24
N GLY A 108 -7.72 0.94 20.15
CA GLY A 108 -8.86 0.39 19.42
C GLY A 108 -8.61 0.15 17.92
N HIS A 109 -7.47 0.57 17.37
CA HIS A 109 -7.14 0.39 15.95
C HIS A 109 -6.33 -0.88 15.72
N ARG A 110 -6.84 -1.79 14.86
CA ARG A 110 -6.14 -3.03 14.56
C ARG A 110 -4.94 -2.76 13.66
N LEU A 111 -3.79 -3.31 14.05
CA LEU A 111 -2.56 -3.27 13.26
C LEU A 111 -1.99 -4.67 13.12
N LEU A 112 -1.70 -5.07 11.88
CA LEU A 112 -0.94 -6.26 11.56
C LEU A 112 0.55 -5.98 11.81
N VAL A 113 1.17 -6.73 12.72
CA VAL A 113 2.60 -6.64 13.00
C VAL A 113 3.34 -7.63 12.12
N LEU A 114 4.36 -7.13 11.42
CA LEU A 114 5.19 -7.89 10.50
C LEU A 114 6.64 -7.87 10.99
N ARG A 115 7.35 -8.98 10.83
CA ARG A 115 8.81 -9.00 10.86
C ARG A 115 9.30 -8.77 9.44
N ALA A 116 9.62 -7.51 9.16
CA ALA A 116 10.17 -7.00 7.91
C ALA A 116 10.85 -5.66 8.26
N ALA A 117 12.15 -5.54 7.96
CA ALA A 117 12.87 -4.29 8.12
C ALA A 117 12.49 -3.35 6.97
N LEU A 118 11.67 -2.35 7.27
CA LEU A 118 11.19 -1.35 6.32
C LEU A 118 11.64 0.04 6.77
N HIS A 119 11.69 0.95 5.81
CA HIS A 119 12.13 2.32 6.00
C HIS A 119 11.12 3.31 5.42
N GLU A 120 11.37 4.60 5.63
CA GLU A 120 10.66 5.68 4.94
C GLU A 120 10.61 5.42 3.42
N GLY A 121 9.50 5.78 2.79
CA GLY A 121 9.18 5.41 1.42
C GLY A 121 8.39 4.11 1.25
N ASN A 122 8.39 3.20 2.24
CA ASN A 122 7.52 2.00 2.22
C ASN A 122 6.09 2.26 2.74
N SER A 123 5.87 3.37 3.46
CA SER A 123 4.53 3.79 3.90
C SER A 123 3.56 3.87 2.73
N GLY A 124 2.36 3.33 2.89
CA GLY A 124 1.37 3.12 1.85
C GLY A 124 1.61 1.89 0.95
N GLY A 125 2.66 1.10 1.18
CA GLY A 125 2.98 -0.08 0.39
C GLY A 125 2.05 -1.27 0.66
N PRO A 126 1.66 -2.05 -0.36
CA PRO A 126 0.80 -3.22 -0.18
C PRO A 126 1.57 -4.40 0.44
N VAL A 127 0.91 -5.11 1.36
CA VAL A 127 1.39 -6.36 1.95
C VAL A 127 0.56 -7.51 1.39
N VAL A 128 1.20 -8.49 0.76
CA VAL A 128 0.54 -9.65 0.15
C VAL A 128 1.10 -10.97 0.67
N ASP A 129 0.34 -12.04 0.47
CA ASP A 129 0.82 -13.42 0.69
C ASP A 129 1.58 -13.97 -0.54
N ALA A 130 1.86 -15.28 -0.52
CA ALA A 130 2.51 -15.98 -1.63
C ALA A 130 1.63 -16.10 -2.89
N GLN A 131 0.32 -15.86 -2.78
CA GLN A 131 -0.65 -15.87 -3.87
C GLN A 131 -0.88 -14.45 -4.45
N GLY A 132 -0.28 -13.43 -3.84
CA GLY A 132 -0.49 -12.03 -4.23
C GLY A 132 -1.81 -11.45 -3.73
N GLU A 133 -2.45 -12.09 -2.75
CA GLU A 133 -3.65 -11.59 -2.08
C GLU A 133 -3.28 -10.50 -1.07
N LEU A 134 -3.98 -9.35 -1.12
CA LEU A 134 -3.68 -8.22 -0.24
C LEU A 134 -4.14 -8.52 1.19
N LEU A 135 -3.17 -8.52 2.10
CA LEU A 135 -3.30 -8.75 3.54
C LEU A 135 -3.28 -7.45 4.37
N GLY A 136 -2.73 -6.37 3.82
CA GLY A 136 -2.73 -5.06 4.48
C GLY A 136 -1.91 -4.01 3.74
N MET A 137 -1.72 -2.86 4.38
CA MET A 137 -0.93 -1.73 3.86
C MET A 137 0.03 -1.22 4.93
N ILE A 138 1.32 -1.06 4.60
CA ILE A 138 2.33 -0.54 5.52
C ILE A 138 1.99 0.89 5.92
N VAL A 139 2.01 1.20 7.21
CA VAL A 139 1.79 2.56 7.75
C VAL A 139 2.93 3.04 8.63
N GLY A 140 3.87 2.15 8.98
CA GLY A 140 5.06 2.54 9.73
C GLY A 140 5.86 1.37 10.26
N ARG A 141 6.73 1.68 11.23
CA ARG A 141 7.61 0.72 11.90
C ARG A 141 7.78 1.06 13.37
N TYR A 142 8.16 0.07 14.15
CA TYR A 142 8.59 0.30 15.53
C TYR A 142 9.96 1.01 15.51
N THR A 143 10.12 2.00 16.39
CA THR A 143 11.37 2.75 16.55
C THR A 143 12.39 1.98 17.38
N ASP A 144 11.93 1.27 18.41
CA ASP A 144 12.72 0.45 19.34
C ASP A 144 13.00 -0.97 18.82
N LYS A 145 12.26 -1.41 17.79
CA LYS A 145 12.38 -2.73 17.15
C LYS A 145 12.37 -2.59 15.63
N PRO A 146 13.49 -2.13 15.01
CA PRO A 146 13.53 -1.76 13.59
C PRO A 146 13.24 -2.92 12.63
N GLU A 147 13.31 -4.17 13.08
CA GLU A 147 12.91 -5.36 12.33
C GLU A 147 11.38 -5.58 12.28
N LEU A 148 10.62 -4.80 13.05
CA LEU A 148 9.16 -4.87 13.13
C LEU A 148 8.50 -3.67 12.43
N SER A 149 7.62 -3.99 11.51
CA SER A 149 6.78 -3.03 10.78
C SER A 149 5.30 -3.25 11.11
N VAL A 150 4.49 -2.20 10.92
CA VAL A 150 3.04 -2.24 11.13
C VAL A 150 2.29 -1.94 9.85
N ALA A 151 1.18 -2.65 9.67
CA ALA A 151 0.30 -2.49 8.54
C ALA A 151 -1.16 -2.41 9.00
N VAL A 152 -1.97 -1.62 8.29
CA VAL A 152 -3.42 -1.66 8.42
C VAL A 152 -3.92 -2.96 7.78
N PRO A 153 -4.67 -3.82 8.50
CA PRO A 153 -5.19 -5.07 7.96
C PRO A 153 -6.12 -4.89 6.76
N ALA A 154 -6.10 -5.84 5.81
CA ALA A 154 -6.95 -5.82 4.62
C ALA A 154 -8.46 -5.70 4.92
N GLN A 155 -8.91 -6.19 6.07
CA GLN A 155 -10.32 -6.02 6.49
C GLN A 155 -10.66 -4.55 6.73
N ASP A 156 -9.77 -3.78 7.36
CA ASP A 156 -9.97 -2.35 7.62
C ASP A 156 -9.85 -1.53 6.33
N LEU A 157 -8.96 -1.95 5.40
CA LEU A 157 -8.89 -1.39 4.06
C LEU A 157 -10.20 -1.60 3.28
N ALA A 158 -10.76 -2.82 3.33
CA ALA A 158 -12.02 -3.13 2.66
C ALA A 158 -13.18 -2.29 3.20
N GLN A 159 -13.25 -2.08 4.52
CA GLN A 159 -14.25 -1.22 5.15
C GLN A 159 -14.10 0.25 4.71
N PHE A 160 -12.86 0.75 4.65
CA PHE A 160 -12.59 2.10 4.16
C PHE A 160 -13.04 2.27 2.70
N LEU A 161 -12.65 1.35 1.81
CA LEU A 161 -13.06 1.39 0.40
C LEU A 161 -14.58 1.29 0.22
N HIS A 162 -15.24 0.44 1.01
CA HIS A 162 -16.70 0.32 0.99
C HIS A 162 -17.39 1.62 1.38
N SER A 163 -16.90 2.31 2.42
CA SER A 163 -17.47 3.61 2.84
C SER A 163 -17.33 4.69 1.76
N MET A 164 -16.36 4.54 0.85
CA MET A 164 -16.11 5.46 -0.28
C MET A 164 -16.81 5.02 -1.57
N SER A 165 -17.68 3.99 -1.51
CA SER A 165 -18.33 3.39 -2.68
C SER A 165 -17.36 2.85 -3.73
N ILE A 166 -16.12 2.53 -3.34
CA ILE A 166 -15.15 1.87 -4.21
C ILE A 166 -15.44 0.37 -4.16
N ALA A 167 -16.02 -0.12 -5.24
CA ALA A 167 -16.29 -1.55 -5.39
C ALA A 167 -14.97 -2.33 -5.44
N PRO A 168 -14.84 -3.44 -4.71
CA PRO A 168 -13.73 -4.36 -4.92
C PRO A 168 -13.77 -4.81 -6.37
N ALA A 169 -12.64 -4.70 -7.10
CA ALA A 169 -12.59 -5.23 -8.44
C ALA A 169 -13.01 -6.72 -8.43
N PRO A 170 -13.81 -7.18 -9.41
CA PRO A 170 -14.15 -8.59 -9.53
C PRO A 170 -12.86 -9.42 -9.52
N PRO A 171 -12.88 -10.63 -8.93
CA PRO A 171 -11.78 -11.57 -9.12
C PRO A 171 -11.48 -11.65 -10.61
N ALA A 172 -10.23 -11.46 -11.00
CA ALA A 172 -9.84 -11.64 -12.38
C ALA A 172 -10.21 -13.07 -12.77
N LEU A 173 -11.17 -13.22 -13.68
CA LEU A 173 -11.73 -14.52 -14.07
C LEU A 173 -10.62 -15.47 -14.57
N GLN A 174 -9.51 -14.91 -15.07
CA GLN A 174 -8.33 -15.62 -15.54
C GLN A 174 -7.06 -14.74 -15.41
N ALA A 175 -6.72 -14.26 -14.21
CA ALA A 175 -5.41 -13.62 -14.06
C ALA A 175 -4.31 -14.67 -14.28
N PRO A 176 -3.32 -14.44 -15.16
CA PRO A 176 -2.20 -15.35 -15.29
C PRO A 176 -1.52 -15.55 -13.92
N GLU A 177 -1.07 -16.77 -13.64
CA GLU A 177 -0.23 -17.05 -12.48
C GLU A 177 1.04 -16.18 -12.59
N MET A 178 1.08 -15.12 -11.78
CA MET A 178 2.23 -14.23 -11.71
C MET A 178 2.91 -14.40 -10.37
N LYS A 179 4.24 -14.38 -10.39
CA LYS A 179 5.04 -14.29 -9.16
C LYS A 179 4.58 -13.05 -8.37
N PRO A 180 4.42 -13.12 -7.04
CA PRO A 180 3.94 -11.99 -6.23
C PRO A 180 4.70 -10.69 -6.50
N GLY A 181 6.02 -10.75 -6.67
CA GLY A 181 6.85 -9.59 -6.99
C GLY A 181 6.49 -8.89 -8.31
N THR A 182 6.12 -9.65 -9.35
CA THR A 182 5.69 -9.07 -10.64
C THR A 182 4.38 -8.32 -10.50
N ARG A 183 3.40 -8.95 -9.84
CA ARG A 183 2.09 -8.33 -9.57
C ARG A 183 2.24 -7.06 -8.74
N LEU A 184 3.01 -7.14 -7.65
CA LEU A 184 3.28 -6.02 -6.76
C LEU A 184 3.89 -4.83 -7.50
N ARG A 185 4.87 -5.07 -8.40
CA ARG A 185 5.47 -4.01 -9.21
C ARG A 185 4.47 -3.32 -10.12
N GLN A 186 3.54 -4.07 -10.72
CA GLN A 186 2.59 -3.50 -11.68
C GLN A 186 1.46 -2.69 -11.02
N VAL A 187 1.08 -3.03 -9.79
CA VAL A 187 0.00 -2.31 -9.07
C VAL A 187 0.50 -1.17 -8.19
N SER A 188 1.81 -1.08 -7.94
CA SER A 188 2.39 -0.09 -7.02
C SER A 188 3.03 1.08 -7.76
N ALA A 189 3.03 2.24 -7.12
CA ALA A 189 3.60 3.47 -7.63
C ALA A 189 4.29 4.25 -6.51
N LEU A 190 5.29 5.06 -6.87
CA LEU A 190 5.80 6.09 -5.97
C LEU A 190 4.74 7.19 -5.88
N VAL A 191 4.45 7.69 -4.69
CA VAL A 191 3.68 8.92 -4.51
C VAL A 191 4.62 10.02 -4.02
N GLN A 192 4.47 11.22 -4.58
CA GLN A 192 5.21 12.42 -4.22
C GLN A 192 4.24 13.53 -3.86
N CYS A 193 4.50 14.15 -2.71
CA CYS A 193 3.74 15.24 -2.13
C CYS A 193 4.59 16.50 -2.14
N ALA A 194 4.13 17.54 -2.83
CA ALA A 194 4.69 18.87 -2.76
C ALA A 194 3.82 19.77 -1.87
N GLU A 195 4.46 20.39 -0.87
CA GLU A 195 3.88 21.38 0.04
C GLU A 195 3.96 22.82 -0.48
#